data_AF-A0A3C0JG68-F1
#
_entry.id   AF-A0A3C0JG68-F1
#
_cell.length_a   1.000
_cell.length_b   1.000
_cell.length_c   1.000
_cell.angle_alpha   90.00
_cell.angle_beta   90.00
_cell.angle_gamma   90.00
#
_symmetry.space_group_name_H-M   'P 1'
#
loop_
_entity.id
_entity.type
_entity.pdbx_description
1 polymer ?
#
loop_
_entity_poly.entity_id
_entity_poly.type
_entity_poly.pdbx_seq_one_letter_code
_entity_poly.pdbx_strand_id
1 'polypeptide(L)'
;TDTEVIVHAIDDEYKKSKDLLTSVQKTVESLQGAYALGVLEKGNNNHMVAVRKGSPLVIGIGNNEHFIASDVFALLGEAEHFIYLEDGDVADMTHDSVTIYNESGQPVERKINQTTLQADTVGLGEYDHYMQKEIFE
;
A
#
# COMPACT_ATOMS: atom_id res chain seq x y z
N THR A 1 -20.95 -1.37 -1.02
CA THR A 1 -20.10 -2.14 -1.97
C THR A 1 -19.55 -3.36 -1.23
N ASP A 2 -18.90 -4.31 -1.89
CA ASP A 2 -18.15 -5.37 -1.19
C ASP A 2 -17.07 -4.80 -0.25
N THR A 3 -16.45 -3.67 -0.61
CA THR A 3 -15.51 -2.92 0.25
C THR A 3 -16.12 -2.51 1.61
N GLU A 4 -17.42 -2.20 1.66
CA GLU A 4 -18.09 -1.76 2.89
C GLU A 4 -18.16 -2.87 3.95
N VAL A 5 -18.24 -4.14 3.50
CA VAL A 5 -18.22 -5.31 4.38
C VAL A 5 -16.88 -5.42 5.11
N ILE A 6 -15.77 -5.09 4.42
CA ILE A 6 -14.43 -5.10 5.01
C ILE A 6 -14.33 -4.07 6.14
N VAL A 7 -14.85 -2.85 5.93
CA VAL A 7 -14.83 -1.79 6.95
C VAL A 7 -15.59 -2.21 8.21
N HIS A 8 -16.78 -2.80 8.05
CA HIS A 8 -17.56 -3.29 9.19
C HIS A 8 -16.89 -4.46 9.92
N ALA A 9 -16.28 -5.39 9.18
CA ALA A 9 -15.54 -6.49 9.79
C ALA A 9 -14.34 -6.00 10.61
N ILE A 10 -13.57 -5.03 10.10
CA ILE A 10 -12.47 -4.40 10.82
C ILE A 10 -13.00 -3.69 12.09
N ASP A 11 -14.09 -2.94 11.99
CA ASP A 11 -14.70 -2.25 13.14
C ASP A 11 -15.14 -3.24 14.24
N ASP A 12 -15.72 -4.39 13.86
CA ASP A 12 -16.13 -5.42 14.81
C ASP A 12 -14.95 -6.09 15.51
N GLU A 13 -13.84 -6.34 14.81
CA GLU A 13 -12.59 -6.79 15.45
C GLU A 13 -11.95 -5.70 16.31
N TYR A 14 -12.01 -4.43 15.88
CA TYR A 14 -11.47 -3.29 16.62
C TYR A 14 -12.21 -3.03 17.93
N LYS A 15 -13.52 -3.24 17.97
CA LYS A 15 -14.28 -3.20 19.24
C LYS A 15 -13.74 -4.18 20.29
N LYS A 16 -13.12 -5.29 19.86
CA LYS A 16 -12.56 -6.33 20.72
C LYS A 16 -11.09 -6.06 21.08
N SER A 17 -10.24 -5.74 20.10
CA SER A 17 -8.79 -5.58 20.29
C SER A 17 -8.38 -4.19 20.77
N LYS A 18 -9.10 -3.13 20.34
CA LYS A 18 -8.67 -1.72 20.48
C LYS A 18 -7.30 -1.43 19.84
N ASP A 19 -6.95 -2.21 18.82
CA ASP A 19 -5.68 -2.11 18.10
C ASP A 19 -5.91 -2.38 16.61
N LEU A 20 -5.58 -1.39 15.77
CA LEU A 20 -5.90 -1.41 14.33
C LEU A 20 -5.20 -2.55 13.60
N LEU A 21 -3.91 -2.78 13.88
CA LEU A 21 -3.14 -3.85 13.26
C LEU A 21 -3.77 -5.22 13.53
N THR A 22 -4.05 -5.50 14.81
CA THR A 22 -4.70 -6.75 15.23
C THR A 22 -6.07 -6.92 14.55
N SER A 23 -6.87 -5.85 14.46
CA SER A 23 -8.19 -5.91 13.83
C SER A 23 -8.13 -6.22 12.34
N VAL A 24 -7.18 -5.60 11.64
CA VAL A 24 -6.95 -5.84 10.22
C VAL A 24 -6.45 -7.27 10.01
N GLN A 25 -5.44 -7.72 10.77
CA GLN A 25 -4.92 -9.09 10.69
C GLN A 25 -6.02 -10.14 10.92
N LYS A 26 -6.86 -9.94 11.93
CA LYS A 26 -7.99 -10.84 12.22
C LYS A 26 -9.05 -10.83 11.13
N THR A 27 -9.31 -9.67 10.53
CA THR A 27 -10.29 -9.55 9.45
C THR A 27 -9.80 -10.28 8.19
N VAL A 28 -8.54 -10.06 7.79
CA VAL A 28 -8.00 -10.61 6.53
C VAL A 28 -7.89 -12.15 6.54
N GLU A 29 -7.78 -12.77 7.72
CA GLU A 29 -7.88 -14.24 7.89
C GLU A 29 -9.22 -14.81 7.35
N SER A 30 -10.28 -14.00 7.35
CA SER A 30 -11.63 -14.40 6.91
C SER A 30 -11.98 -13.97 5.48
N LEU A 31 -11.20 -13.06 4.88
CA LEU A 31 -11.49 -12.53 3.54
C LEU A 31 -11.01 -13.48 2.44
N GLN A 32 -11.80 -13.55 1.37
CA GLN A 32 -11.48 -14.34 0.17
C GLN A 32 -11.45 -13.46 -1.06
N GLY A 33 -10.56 -13.78 -2.01
CA GLY A 33 -10.39 -13.04 -3.26
C GLY A 33 -9.13 -12.17 -3.27
N ALA A 34 -9.10 -11.22 -4.20
CA ALA A 34 -8.01 -10.28 -4.38
C ALA A 34 -8.41 -8.87 -3.92
N TYR A 35 -7.57 -8.24 -3.12
CA TYR A 35 -7.73 -6.90 -2.58
C TYR A 35 -6.37 -6.28 -2.25
N ALA A 36 -6.30 -4.96 -2.36
CA ALA A 36 -5.26 -4.13 -1.78
C ALA A 36 -5.94 -3.07 -0.93
N LEU A 37 -5.54 -2.95 0.33
CA LEU A 37 -6.23 -2.09 1.31
C LEU A 37 -5.25 -1.11 1.94
N GLY A 38 -5.72 0.11 2.17
CA GLY A 38 -5.14 1.07 3.10
C GLY A 38 -6.20 1.42 4.14
N VAL A 39 -5.91 1.16 5.41
CA VAL A 39 -6.86 1.29 6.52
C VAL A 39 -6.32 2.31 7.50
N LEU A 40 -7.16 3.30 7.82
CA LEU A 40 -6.86 4.39 8.73
C LEU A 40 -7.85 4.39 9.90
N GLU A 41 -7.36 4.74 11.08
CA GLU A 41 -8.21 4.96 12.24
C GLU A 41 -8.65 6.42 12.32
N LYS A 42 -9.95 6.65 12.52
CA LYS A 42 -10.47 8.01 12.68
C LYS A 42 -9.90 8.65 13.94
N GLY A 43 -9.21 9.79 13.77
CA GLY A 43 -8.64 10.57 14.86
C GLY A 43 -7.19 10.22 15.19
N ASN A 44 -6.63 9.20 14.55
CA ASN A 44 -5.22 8.86 14.62
C ASN A 44 -4.60 8.97 13.22
N ASN A 45 -4.06 10.14 12.91
CA ASN A 45 -3.51 10.43 11.57
C ASN A 45 -2.07 9.92 11.38
N ASN A 46 -1.45 9.36 12.42
CA ASN A 46 -0.05 8.88 12.38
C ASN A 46 0.04 7.36 12.21
N HIS A 47 -1.08 6.69 11.95
CA HIS A 47 -1.11 5.22 11.91
C HIS A 47 -1.96 4.73 10.76
N MET A 48 -1.38 3.84 9.96
CA MET A 48 -2.04 3.21 8.82
C MET A 48 -1.63 1.74 8.74
N VAL A 49 -2.58 0.89 8.36
CA VAL A 49 -2.30 -0.51 8.02
C VAL A 49 -2.59 -0.72 6.54
N ALA A 50 -1.62 -1.27 5.82
CA ALA A 50 -1.75 -1.62 4.41
C ALA A 50 -1.75 -3.14 4.23
N VAL A 51 -2.54 -3.66 3.29
CA VAL A 51 -2.66 -5.10 3.05
C VAL A 51 -2.61 -5.40 1.56
N ARG A 52 -1.85 -6.43 1.19
CA ARG A 52 -1.78 -6.93 -0.19
C ARG A 52 -2.26 -8.37 -0.28
N LYS A 53 -3.24 -8.66 -1.13
CA LYS A 53 -3.61 -10.02 -1.55
C LYS A 53 -4.13 -10.03 -2.99
N GLY A 54 -3.45 -10.66 -3.93
CA GLY A 54 -3.78 -10.75 -5.34
C GLY A 54 -3.64 -9.45 -6.15
N SER A 55 -3.98 -8.29 -5.58
CA SER A 55 -3.85 -6.97 -6.22
C SER A 55 -2.52 -6.30 -5.87
N PRO A 56 -1.88 -5.56 -6.80
CA PRO A 56 -0.60 -4.91 -6.54
C PRO A 56 -0.73 -3.79 -5.50
N LEU A 57 0.27 -3.70 -4.61
CA LEU A 57 0.41 -2.64 -3.63
C LEU A 57 1.90 -2.43 -3.37
N VAL A 58 2.34 -1.17 -3.43
CA VAL A 58 3.70 -0.73 -3.18
C VAL A 58 3.70 0.32 -2.07
N ILE A 59 4.71 0.28 -1.22
CA ILE A 59 5.00 1.32 -0.23
C ILE A 59 6.07 2.23 -0.82
N GLY A 60 5.81 3.54 -0.89
CA GLY A 60 6.81 4.56 -1.16
C GLY A 60 7.39 5.10 0.14
N ILE A 61 8.70 5.31 0.17
CA ILE A 61 9.43 5.91 1.30
C ILE A 61 9.98 7.26 0.83
N GLY A 62 9.44 8.32 1.42
CA GLY A 62 9.86 9.71 1.23
C GLY A 62 10.72 10.21 2.40
N ASN A 63 10.76 11.53 2.56
CA ASN A 63 11.49 12.17 3.66
C ASN A 63 10.60 12.31 4.89
N ASN A 64 10.74 11.41 5.88
CA ASN A 64 9.90 11.33 7.08
C ASN A 64 8.40 11.11 6.78
N GLU A 65 8.12 10.40 5.69
CA GLU A 65 6.77 10.08 5.28
C GLU A 65 6.75 8.78 4.48
N HIS A 66 5.61 8.10 4.54
CA HIS A 66 5.38 6.86 3.81
C HIS A 66 4.07 6.95 3.04
N PHE A 67 4.10 6.42 1.83
CA PHE A 67 2.97 6.39 0.91
C PHE A 67 2.60 4.96 0.57
N ILE A 68 1.37 4.74 0.13
CA ILE A 68 0.97 3.50 -0.52
C ILE A 68 0.28 3.80 -1.84
N ALA A 69 0.52 2.97 -2.84
CA ALA A 69 -0.17 3.05 -4.13
C ALA A 69 -0.25 1.68 -4.78
N SER A 70 -1.15 1.52 -5.75
CA SER A 70 -1.19 0.32 -6.60
C SER A 70 -0.02 0.24 -7.58
N ASP A 71 0.63 1.38 -7.86
CA ASP A 71 1.72 1.50 -8.82
C ASP A 71 2.73 2.56 -8.35
N VAL A 72 4.01 2.34 -8.64
CA VAL A 72 5.12 3.27 -8.39
C VAL A 72 4.93 4.58 -9.16
N PHE A 73 4.31 4.55 -10.34
CA PHE A 73 4.08 5.75 -11.13
C PHE A 73 3.26 6.82 -10.40
N ALA A 74 2.34 6.40 -9.52
CA ALA A 74 1.53 7.32 -8.71
C ALA A 74 2.33 8.02 -7.60
N LEU A 75 3.54 7.56 -7.32
CA LEU A 75 4.41 8.04 -6.25
C LEU A 75 5.69 8.71 -6.78
N LEU A 76 5.82 8.86 -8.11
CA LEU A 76 6.95 9.56 -8.71
C LEU A 76 6.95 11.03 -8.28
N GLY A 77 8.08 11.51 -7.75
CA GLY A 77 8.23 12.86 -7.22
C GLY A 77 7.92 12.98 -5.73
N GLU A 78 7.15 12.04 -5.16
CA GLU A 78 6.82 12.01 -3.72
C GLU A 78 7.74 11.05 -2.94
N ALA A 79 8.19 9.96 -3.58
CA ALA A 79 9.08 8.98 -2.96
C ALA A 79 10.23 8.56 -3.91
N GLU A 80 11.40 8.28 -3.33
CA GLU A 80 12.59 7.81 -4.08
C GLU A 80 12.83 6.31 -3.92
N HIS A 81 12.33 5.73 -2.83
CA HIS A 81 12.54 4.34 -2.46
C HIS A 81 11.20 3.62 -2.32
N PHE A 82 11.19 2.34 -2.69
CA PHE A 82 9.97 1.55 -2.80
C PHE A 82 10.13 0.15 -2.20
N ILE A 83 9.12 -0.28 -1.45
CA ILE A 83 8.98 -1.65 -0.98
C ILE A 83 7.79 -2.28 -1.70
N TYR A 84 8.05 -3.33 -2.47
CA TYR A 84 7.00 -4.16 -3.03
C TYR A 84 6.56 -5.18 -1.99
N LEU A 85 5.31 -5.09 -1.56
CA LEU A 85 4.72 -6.07 -0.64
C LEU A 85 4.58 -7.42 -1.36
N GLU A 86 4.73 -8.52 -0.65
CA GLU A 86 4.40 -9.85 -1.18
C GLU A 86 2.92 -10.18 -0.95
N ASP A 87 2.45 -11.26 -1.56
CA ASP A 87 1.07 -11.70 -1.38
C ASP A 87 0.83 -12.15 0.06
N GLY A 88 -0.24 -11.64 0.69
CA GLY A 88 -0.56 -11.90 2.08
C GLY A 88 0.17 -10.98 3.08
N ASP A 89 1.01 -10.05 2.61
CA ASP A 89 1.67 -9.10 3.50
C ASP A 89 0.68 -8.09 4.11
N VAL A 90 0.91 -7.80 5.39
CA VAL A 90 0.29 -6.71 6.15
C VAL A 90 1.40 -5.78 6.61
N ALA A 91 1.35 -4.51 6.23
CA ALA A 91 2.29 -3.50 6.64
C ALA A 91 1.66 -2.56 7.67
N ASP A 92 2.33 -2.41 8.80
CA ASP A 92 2.01 -1.48 9.87
C ASP A 92 2.91 -0.24 9.77
N MET A 93 2.29 0.93 9.58
CA MET A 93 3.00 2.12 9.12
C MET A 93 2.68 3.34 9.97
N THR A 94 3.72 4.11 10.29
CA THR A 94 3.65 5.46 10.86
C THR A 94 4.44 6.43 9.98
N HIS A 95 4.54 7.70 10.36
CA HIS A 95 5.45 8.62 9.66
C HIS A 95 6.93 8.17 9.72
N ASP A 96 7.32 7.48 10.79
CA ASP A 96 8.73 7.17 11.07
C ASP A 96 9.10 5.69 10.87
N SER A 97 8.12 4.80 10.75
CA SER A 97 8.36 3.35 10.73
C SER A 97 7.45 2.59 9.78
N VAL A 98 8.00 1.55 9.16
CA VAL A 98 7.26 0.53 8.43
C VAL A 98 7.67 -0.85 8.96
N THR A 99 6.71 -1.60 9.48
CA THR A 99 6.90 -3.00 9.90
C THR A 99 6.01 -3.88 9.03
N ILE A 100 6.57 -4.93 8.43
CA ILE A 100 5.82 -5.81 7.53
C ILE A 100 5.69 -7.18 8.17
N TYR A 101 4.50 -7.74 8.09
CA TYR A 101 4.16 -9.07 8.58
C TYR A 101 3.71 -9.93 7.39
N ASN A 102 4.18 -11.17 7.34
CA ASN A 102 3.71 -12.14 6.33
C ASN A 102 2.30 -12.68 6.69
N GLU A 103 1.75 -13.55 5.83
CA GLU A 103 0.43 -14.16 6.03
C GLU A 103 0.32 -14.97 7.35
N SER A 104 1.45 -15.41 7.92
CA SER A 104 1.49 -16.10 9.22
C SER A 104 1.58 -15.15 10.43
N GLY A 105 1.51 -13.83 10.19
CA GLY A 105 1.63 -12.80 11.23
C GLY A 105 3.05 -12.63 11.78
N GLN A 106 4.08 -13.12 11.08
CA GLN A 106 5.47 -13.00 11.51
C GLN A 106 6.13 -11.78 10.86
N PRO A 107 6.92 -10.98 11.61
CA PRO A 107 7.70 -9.88 11.03
C PRO A 107 8.65 -10.38 9.95
N VAL A 108 8.70 -9.66 8.83
CA VAL A 108 9.56 -9.97 7.68
C VAL A 108 10.20 -8.69 7.15
N GLU A 109 11.43 -8.81 6.65
CA GLU A 109 12.09 -7.73 5.94
C GLU A 109 11.84 -7.85 4.44
N ARG A 110 11.41 -6.75 3.83
CA ARG A 110 11.24 -6.64 2.38
C ARG A 110 12.31 -5.72 1.81
N LYS A 111 12.79 -6.06 0.62
CA LYS A 111 13.85 -5.30 -0.04
C LYS A 111 13.36 -3.89 -0.39
N ILE A 112 14.13 -2.89 0.02
CA ILE A 112 13.97 -1.51 -0.43
C ILE A 112 14.64 -1.37 -1.80
N ASN A 113 13.90 -0.88 -2.78
CA ASN A 113 14.38 -0.66 -4.14
C ASN A 113 14.38 0.84 -4.43
N GLN A 114 15.48 1.37 -4.94
CA GLN A 114 15.52 2.73 -5.45
C GLN A 114 15.04 2.73 -6.89
N THR A 115 14.06 3.58 -7.22
CA THR A 115 13.62 3.71 -8.61
C THR A 115 14.59 4.58 -9.38
N THR A 116 14.92 4.19 -10.61
CA THR A 116 15.60 5.06 -11.59
C THR A 116 14.62 5.75 -12.53
N LEU A 117 13.31 5.50 -12.37
CA LEU A 117 12.26 6.10 -13.18
C LEU A 117 12.14 7.58 -12.83
N GLN A 118 12.37 8.44 -13.83
CA GLN A 118 12.14 9.89 -13.71
C GLN A 118 10.71 10.21 -14.16
N ALA A 119 10.05 11.13 -13.46
CA ALA A 119 8.70 11.57 -13.81
C ALA A 119 8.60 12.12 -15.25
N ASP A 120 9.69 12.73 -15.75
CA ASP A 120 9.77 13.32 -17.08
C ASP A 120 9.59 12.31 -18.22
N THR A 121 9.89 11.03 -18.00
CA THR A 121 9.75 9.98 -19.02
C THR A 121 8.30 9.55 -19.24
N VAL A 122 7.40 9.89 -18.32
CA VAL A 122 6.00 9.42 -18.33
C VAL A 122 5.04 10.44 -18.98
N GLY A 123 5.53 11.64 -19.32
CA GLY A 123 4.72 12.69 -19.98
C GLY A 123 4.51 12.49 -21.48
N LEU A 124 3.61 13.29 -22.07
CA LEU A 124 3.34 13.32 -23.52
C LEU A 124 4.55 13.79 -24.37
N GLY A 125 5.47 14.57 -23.79
CA GLY A 125 6.59 15.14 -24.54
C GLY A 125 6.11 16.08 -25.65
N GLU A 126 6.57 15.83 -26.88
CA GLU A 126 6.16 16.57 -28.09
C GLU A 126 4.88 16.03 -28.75
N TYR A 127 4.29 14.95 -28.22
CA TYR A 127 3.13 14.30 -28.82
C TYR A 127 1.81 14.82 -28.22
N ASP A 128 0.74 14.76 -29.02
CA ASP A 128 -0.60 15.19 -28.58
C ASP A 128 -1.36 14.07 -27.81
N HIS A 129 -0.94 12.81 -27.96
CA HIS A 129 -1.57 11.64 -27.34
C HIS A 129 -0.56 10.61 -26.83
N TYR A 130 -0.86 9.95 -25.71
CA TYR A 130 0.00 8.90 -25.13
C TYR A 130 0.18 7.72 -26.09
N MET A 131 -0.91 7.29 -26.73
CA MET A 131 -0.86 6.23 -27.74
C MET A 131 0.01 6.61 -28.94
N GLN A 132 0.03 7.89 -29.32
CA GLN A 132 0.90 8.35 -30.41
C GLN A 132 2.36 8.23 -29.99
N LYS A 133 2.73 8.73 -28.80
CA LYS A 133 4.09 8.58 -28.26
C LYS A 133 4.55 7.12 -28.27
N GLU A 134 3.76 6.19 -27.73
CA GLU A 134 4.10 4.76 -27.64
C GLU A 134 4.27 4.06 -28.99
N ILE A 135 3.65 4.56 -30.07
CA ILE A 135 3.83 4.00 -31.43
C ILE A 135 5.18 4.41 -32.04
N PHE A 136 5.72 5.58 -31.65
CA PHE A 136 6.91 6.19 -32.26
C PHE A 136 8.19 6.06 -31.42
N GLU A 137 8.09 5.64 -30.14
CA GLU A 137 9.23 5.18 -29.32
C GLU A 137 9.60 3.72 -29.59
#